data_AF-A0A4U6DAB0-F1
#
_entry.id   AF-A0A4U6DAB0-F1
#
_cell.length_a   1.000
_cell.length_b   1.000
_cell.length_c   1.000
_cell.angle_alpha   90.00
_cell.angle_beta   90.00
_cell.angle_gamma   90.00
#
_symmetry.space_group_name_H-M   'P 1'
#
loop_
_entity.id
_entity.type
_entity.pdbx_description
1 polymer ?
#
loop_
_entity_poly.entity_id
_entity_poly.type
_entity_poly.pdbx_seq_one_letter_code
_entity_poly.pdbx_strand_id
1 'polypeptide(L)'
;MVQTFSEETAENEPLMASSLFYTIPPSQHLKLSVILPVRNEQDNLFNTLEALRNKKDSEGLQLSHSEYEVLLLANNCTDKSADFARTYQKIYPDSNLHIEEIQLVPDVAHIGTVRRLLMDADYNRFTLLNRLLD
;
A
#
# COMPACT_ATOMS: atom_id res chain seq x y z
N MET A 1 -4.82 -13.77 -48.23
CA MET A 1 -5.21 -14.67 -47.11
C MET A 1 -4.00 -15.57 -46.91
N VAL A 2 -3.14 -15.39 -45.91
CA VAL A 2 -3.38 -15.12 -44.49
C VAL A 2 -2.37 -14.06 -44.01
N GLN A 3 -2.85 -13.04 -43.31
CA GLN A 3 -2.02 -12.17 -42.46
C GLN A 3 -1.53 -13.02 -41.29
N THR A 4 -0.23 -13.03 -41.03
CA THR A 4 0.29 -13.46 -39.74
C THR A 4 1.03 -12.28 -39.13
N PHE A 5 0.26 -11.39 -38.52
CA PHE A 5 0.76 -10.58 -37.43
C PHE A 5 1.14 -11.56 -36.32
N SER A 6 2.42 -11.60 -35.96
CA SER A 6 2.85 -12.21 -34.70
C SER A 6 3.12 -11.03 -33.79
N GLU A 7 2.29 -10.90 -32.76
CA GLU A 7 2.21 -9.75 -31.86
C GLU A 7 3.56 -9.46 -31.19
N GLU A 8 4.04 -8.25 -31.42
CA GLU A 8 5.11 -7.58 -30.70
C GLU A 8 4.64 -7.32 -29.26
N THR A 9 5.35 -7.88 -28.28
CA THR A 9 5.58 -7.37 -26.92
C THR A 9 4.50 -6.46 -26.31
N ALA A 10 3.45 -7.07 -25.73
CA ALA A 10 2.64 -6.41 -24.73
C ALA A 10 3.25 -6.61 -23.33
N GLU A 11 3.65 -5.49 -22.73
CA GLU A 11 3.51 -5.21 -21.29
C GLU A 11 4.51 -5.86 -20.32
N ASN A 12 5.67 -5.23 -20.20
CA ASN A 12 6.41 -5.14 -18.93
C ASN A 12 6.86 -3.69 -18.74
N GLU A 13 5.92 -2.75 -18.75
CA GLU A 13 6.24 -1.44 -18.18
C GLU A 13 6.52 -1.65 -16.69
N PRO A 14 7.70 -1.22 -16.20
CA PRO A 14 8.02 -1.38 -14.79
C PRO A 14 6.99 -0.60 -13.98
N LEU A 15 6.31 -1.29 -13.05
CA LEU A 15 5.38 -0.65 -12.12
C LEU A 15 6.10 0.51 -11.42
N MET A 16 5.63 1.73 -11.64
CA MET A 16 6.19 2.92 -11.03
C MET A 16 5.55 3.15 -9.67
N ALA A 17 6.35 3.36 -8.63
CA ALA A 17 5.81 3.66 -7.31
C ALA A 17 4.93 4.93 -7.28
N SER A 18 5.17 5.88 -8.20
CA SER A 18 4.35 7.08 -8.36
C SER A 18 2.92 6.80 -8.81
N SER A 19 2.63 5.62 -9.35
CA SER A 19 1.28 5.20 -9.70
C SER A 19 0.56 4.44 -8.57
N LEU A 20 1.21 4.21 -7.42
CA LEU A 20 0.56 3.60 -6.27
C LEU A 20 -0.06 4.68 -5.38
N PHE A 21 -1.30 4.46 -4.93
CA PHE A 21 -2.00 5.35 -3.99
C PHE A 21 -2.18 6.80 -4.48
N TYR A 22 -2.00 7.07 -5.78
CA TYR A 22 -1.99 8.44 -6.33
C TYR A 22 -3.39 9.06 -6.42
N THR A 23 -4.44 8.25 -6.45
CA THR A 23 -5.83 8.70 -6.53
C THR A 23 -6.34 9.31 -5.23
N ILE A 24 -5.61 9.09 -4.13
CA ILE A 24 -5.96 9.57 -2.80
C ILE A 24 -4.83 10.46 -2.30
N PRO A 25 -5.05 11.78 -2.14
CA PRO A 25 -4.02 12.67 -1.60
C PRO A 25 -3.78 12.38 -0.11
N PRO A 26 -2.55 12.56 0.39
CA PRO A 26 -2.26 12.43 1.81
C PRO A 26 -2.96 13.53 2.62
N SER A 27 -3.28 13.22 3.88
CA SER A 27 -3.77 14.20 4.84
C SER A 27 -2.78 15.37 4.99
N GLN A 28 -3.29 16.60 5.04
CA GLN A 28 -2.45 17.77 5.33
C GLN A 28 -1.84 17.71 6.74
N HIS A 29 -2.37 16.88 7.64
CA HIS A 29 -1.85 16.67 8.98
C HIS A 29 -0.95 15.44 9.10
N LEU A 30 -0.68 14.72 8.00
CA LEU A 30 0.12 13.49 8.01
C LEU A 30 1.53 13.74 8.56
N LYS A 31 1.87 13.04 9.65
CA LYS A 31 3.20 13.07 10.29
C LYS A 31 3.97 11.79 10.04
N LEU A 32 3.28 10.67 9.83
CA LEU A 32 3.88 9.35 9.68
C LEU A 32 3.08 8.50 8.69
N SER A 33 3.75 7.82 7.76
CA SER A 33 3.13 6.73 6.99
C SER A 33 3.67 5.39 7.46
N VAL A 34 2.77 4.40 7.57
CA VAL A 34 3.15 3.01 7.86
C VAL A 34 3.03 2.21 6.58
N ILE A 35 4.15 1.73 6.06
CA ILE A 35 4.14 0.81 4.92
C ILE A 35 3.88 -0.62 5.37
N LEU A 36 2.96 -1.32 4.69
CA LEU A 36 2.53 -2.67 5.04
C LEU A 36 2.54 -3.58 3.79
N PRO A 37 3.65 -4.27 3.51
CA PRO A 37 3.69 -5.27 2.45
C PRO A 37 2.92 -6.52 2.89
N VAL A 38 2.06 -7.04 2.02
CA VAL A 38 1.22 -8.21 2.29
C VAL A 38 1.36 -9.26 1.20
N ARG A 39 1.60 -10.51 1.59
CA ARG A 39 1.49 -11.69 0.73
C ARG A 39 1.01 -12.88 1.55
N ASN A 40 -0.23 -13.30 1.32
CA ASN A 40 -0.83 -14.46 1.99
C ASN A 40 -0.80 -14.40 3.52
N GLU A 41 -1.25 -13.28 4.09
CA GLU A 41 -1.22 -13.01 5.54
C GLU A 41 -2.64 -12.95 6.14
N GLN A 42 -3.64 -13.59 5.52
CA GLN A 42 -5.04 -13.49 5.96
C GLN A 42 -5.21 -13.69 7.47
N ASP A 43 -4.51 -14.66 8.05
CA ASP A 43 -4.65 -15.03 9.46
C ASP A 43 -4.00 -14.01 10.42
N ASN A 44 -3.00 -13.26 9.97
CA ASN A 44 -2.26 -12.28 10.77
C ASN A 44 -2.72 -10.84 10.51
N LEU A 45 -3.36 -10.60 9.37
CA LEU A 45 -3.68 -9.27 8.88
C LEU A 45 -4.69 -8.56 9.80
N PHE A 46 -5.67 -9.27 10.37
CA PHE A 46 -6.60 -8.68 11.34
C PHE A 46 -5.86 -8.09 12.54
N ASN A 47 -5.01 -8.88 13.20
CA ASN A 47 -4.28 -8.44 14.39
C ASN A 47 -3.34 -7.28 14.08
N THR A 48 -2.73 -7.29 12.90
CA THR A 48 -1.86 -6.22 12.43
C THR A 48 -2.65 -4.92 12.25
N LEU A 49 -3.78 -4.96 11.53
CA LEU A 49 -4.61 -3.78 11.30
C LEU A 49 -5.23 -3.25 12.61
N GLU A 50 -5.67 -4.13 13.52
CA GLU A 50 -6.15 -3.72 14.84
C GLU A 50 -5.05 -3.04 15.66
N ALA A 51 -3.83 -3.57 15.65
CA ALA A 51 -2.71 -2.96 16.35
C ALA A 51 -2.36 -1.58 15.77
N LEU A 52 -2.43 -1.42 14.45
CA LEU A 52 -2.19 -0.14 13.77
C LEU A 52 -3.32 0.86 14.03
N ARG A 53 -4.59 0.45 14.01
CA ARG A 53 -5.76 1.32 14.19
C ARG A 53 -5.89 1.81 15.63
N ASN A 54 -5.56 0.97 16.61
CA ASN A 54 -5.69 1.26 18.03
C ASN A 54 -4.37 1.76 18.67
N LYS A 55 -3.44 2.30 17.88
CA LYS A 55 -2.17 2.83 18.37
C LYS A 55 -2.39 3.97 19.36
N LYS A 56 -1.64 3.93 20.45
CA LYS A 56 -1.63 4.95 21.47
C LYS A 56 -0.26 5.59 21.59
N ASP A 57 -0.23 6.84 22.01
CA ASP A 57 1.00 7.54 22.37
C ASP A 57 1.54 7.07 23.74
N SER A 58 2.62 7.70 24.19
CA SER A 58 3.24 7.40 25.49
C SER A 58 2.36 7.72 26.70
N GLU A 59 1.33 8.55 26.52
CA GLU A 59 0.36 8.91 27.57
C GLU A 59 -0.90 8.03 27.53
N GLY A 60 -0.99 7.11 26.56
CA GLY A 60 -2.11 6.18 26.39
C GLY A 60 -3.30 6.76 25.62
N LEU A 61 -3.15 7.94 25.00
CA LEU A 61 -4.16 8.55 24.14
C LEU A 61 -4.09 7.96 22.73
N GLN A 62 -5.25 7.79 22.09
CA GLN A 62 -5.32 7.31 20.70
C GLN A 62 -4.67 8.32 19.77
N LEU A 63 -3.78 7.85 18.89
CA LEU A 63 -3.24 8.70 17.84
C LEU A 63 -4.35 9.12 16.88
N SER A 64 -4.35 10.39 16.46
CA SER A 64 -5.30 10.85 15.47
C SER A 64 -5.05 10.14 14.15
N HIS A 65 -6.09 9.51 13.58
CA HIS A 65 -5.98 8.93 12.25
C HIS A 65 -5.61 9.97 11.19
N SER A 66 -5.86 11.26 11.39
CA SER A 66 -5.41 12.30 10.45
C SER A 66 -3.88 12.52 10.42
N GLU A 67 -3.17 12.06 11.46
CA GLU A 67 -1.74 12.24 11.63
C GLU A 67 -0.91 11.05 11.15
N TYR A 68 -1.54 9.89 10.89
CA TYR A 68 -0.87 8.76 10.29
C TYR A 68 -1.75 8.02 9.29
N GLU A 69 -1.13 7.37 8.31
CA GLU A 69 -1.82 6.51 7.36
C GLU A 69 -1.14 5.15 7.28
N VAL A 70 -1.82 4.18 6.66
CA VAL A 70 -1.26 2.86 6.38
C VAL A 70 -1.33 2.61 4.88
N LEU A 71 -0.18 2.42 4.23
CA LEU A 71 -0.08 2.04 2.83
C LEU A 71 0.11 0.53 2.73
N LEU A 72 -0.98 -0.19 2.47
CA LEU A 72 -0.99 -1.63 2.31
C LEU A 72 -0.84 -1.99 0.84
N LEU A 73 0.22 -2.73 0.50
CA LEU A 73 0.43 -3.26 -0.84
C LEU A 73 0.33 -4.79 -0.81
N ALA A 74 -0.78 -5.31 -1.32
CA ALA A 74 -1.00 -6.74 -1.50
C ALA A 74 -0.35 -7.18 -2.81
N ASN A 75 0.61 -8.11 -2.73
CA ASN A 75 1.39 -8.54 -3.89
C ASN A 75 1.33 -10.05 -4.06
N ASN A 76 0.82 -10.51 -5.20
CA ASN A 76 0.72 -11.93 -5.56
C ASN A 76 0.05 -12.76 -4.45
N CYS A 77 -0.99 -12.20 -3.81
CA CYS A 77 -1.82 -12.94 -2.87
C CYS A 77 -2.64 -13.99 -3.62
N THR A 78 -2.71 -15.19 -3.07
CA THR A 78 -3.54 -16.30 -3.52
C THR A 78 -4.62 -16.65 -2.51
N ASP A 79 -4.58 -16.05 -1.33
CA ASP A 79 -5.61 -16.13 -0.30
C ASP A 79 -6.52 -14.89 -0.32
N LYS A 80 -7.35 -14.70 0.72
CA LYS A 80 -8.28 -13.55 0.80
C LYS A 80 -7.68 -12.32 1.47
N SER A 81 -6.35 -12.18 1.56
CA SER A 81 -5.72 -11.05 2.24
C SER A 81 -6.21 -9.68 1.72
N ALA A 82 -6.26 -9.51 0.39
CA ALA A 82 -6.66 -8.24 -0.21
C ALA A 82 -8.16 -7.93 0.01
N ASP A 83 -9.02 -8.93 -0.16
CA ASP A 83 -10.46 -8.81 0.10
C ASP A 83 -10.77 -8.53 1.57
N PHE A 84 -10.03 -9.18 2.46
CA PHE A 84 -10.09 -8.94 3.89
C PHE A 84 -9.71 -7.48 4.20
N ALA A 85 -8.59 -6.97 3.67
CA ALA A 85 -8.16 -5.59 3.87
C ALA A 85 -9.23 -4.59 3.40
N ARG A 86 -9.79 -4.80 2.19
CA ARG A 86 -10.86 -3.95 1.64
C ARG A 86 -12.13 -3.99 2.50
N THR A 87 -12.47 -5.15 3.05
CA THR A 87 -13.61 -5.30 3.97
C THR A 87 -13.35 -4.55 5.27
N TYR A 88 -12.15 -4.68 5.83
CA TYR A 88 -11.72 -3.96 7.04
C TYR A 88 -11.79 -2.44 6.84
N GLN A 89 -11.30 -1.93 5.70
CA GLN A 89 -11.36 -0.51 5.34
C GLN A 89 -12.81 0.02 5.32
N LYS A 90 -13.77 -0.78 4.81
CA LYS A 90 -15.19 -0.39 4.80
C LYS A 90 -15.81 -0.35 6.20
N ILE A 91 -15.34 -1.20 7.12
CA ILE A 91 -15.80 -1.24 8.51
C ILE A 91 -15.24 -0.03 9.29
N TYR A 92 -14.00 0.37 8.99
CA TYR A 92 -13.31 1.48 9.66
C TYR A 92 -12.86 2.56 8.66
N PRO A 93 -13.80 3.32 8.07
CA PRO A 93 -13.50 4.27 7.00
C PRO A 93 -12.55 5.39 7.43
N ASP A 94 -12.52 5.73 8.72
CA ASP A 94 -11.68 6.81 9.26
C ASP A 94 -10.23 6.37 9.54
N SER A 95 -9.89 5.08 9.35
CA SER A 95 -8.57 4.53 9.73
C SER A 95 -7.40 4.94 8.83
N ASN A 96 -7.63 5.72 7.77
CA ASN A 96 -6.64 6.11 6.76
C ASN A 96 -5.79 4.93 6.25
N LEU A 97 -6.44 3.78 6.10
CA LEU A 97 -5.90 2.60 5.43
C LEU A 97 -6.08 2.77 3.92
N HIS A 98 -4.99 2.73 3.17
CA HIS A 98 -4.97 2.77 1.71
C HIS A 98 -4.46 1.43 1.19
N ILE A 99 -5.15 0.86 0.20
CA ILE A 99 -4.92 -0.51 -0.27
C ILE A 99 -4.73 -0.48 -1.77
N GLU A 100 -3.61 -1.02 -2.22
CA GLU A 100 -3.35 -1.35 -3.62
C GLU A 100 -3.05 -2.84 -3.73
N GLU A 101 -3.47 -3.45 -4.83
CA GLU A 101 -3.23 -4.86 -5.14
C GLU A 101 -2.51 -4.95 -6.49
N ILE A 102 -1.38 -5.66 -6.51
CA ILE A 102 -0.54 -5.79 -7.68
C ILE A 102 -0.15 -7.24 -7.94
N GLN A 103 0.19 -7.52 -9.19
CA GLN A 103 0.78 -8.78 -9.62
C GLN A 103 2.16 -8.50 -10.23
N LEU A 104 3.20 -9.01 -9.60
CA LEU A 104 4.56 -8.96 -10.10
C LEU A 104 4.95 -10.28 -10.75
N VAL A 105 5.78 -10.22 -11.79
CA VAL A 105 6.41 -11.41 -12.38
C VAL A 105 7.34 -12.10 -11.37
N PRO A 106 7.49 -13.43 -11.40
CA PRO A 106 8.19 -14.20 -10.37
C PRO A 106 9.57 -13.68 -10.00
N ASP A 107 10.36 -13.25 -10.99
CA ASP A 107 11.74 -12.79 -10.79
C ASP A 107 11.85 -11.54 -9.90
N VAL A 108 10.80 -10.71 -9.88
CA VAL A 108 10.75 -9.48 -9.07
C VAL A 108 9.70 -9.54 -7.96
N ALA A 109 8.91 -10.61 -7.87
CA ALA A 109 7.85 -10.82 -6.88
C ALA A 109 8.38 -11.25 -5.49
N HIS A 110 9.44 -10.58 -5.03
CA HIS A 110 10.06 -10.80 -3.73
C HIS A 110 9.85 -9.58 -2.82
N ILE A 111 9.95 -9.82 -1.51
CA ILE A 111 9.64 -8.82 -0.48
C ILE A 111 10.46 -7.53 -0.62
N GLY A 112 11.69 -7.62 -1.12
CA GLY A 112 12.56 -6.47 -1.39
C GLY A 112 11.95 -5.48 -2.39
N THR A 113 11.41 -5.96 -3.52
CA THR A 113 10.74 -5.12 -4.52
C THR A 113 9.52 -4.42 -3.92
N VAL A 114 8.67 -5.16 -3.21
CA VAL A 114 7.45 -4.62 -2.60
C VAL A 114 7.79 -3.55 -1.56
N ARG A 115 8.81 -3.78 -0.72
CA ARG A 115 9.31 -2.80 0.23
C ARG A 115 9.81 -1.53 -0.45
N ARG A 116 10.60 -1.66 -1.52
CA ARG A 116 11.07 -0.50 -2.29
C ARG A 116 9.90 0.29 -2.86
N LEU A 117 8.94 -0.37 -3.52
CA LEU A 117 7.76 0.29 -4.08
C LEU A 117 6.97 1.06 -3.02
N LEU A 118 6.79 0.46 -1.84
CA LEU A 118 6.13 1.11 -0.71
C LEU A 118 6.92 2.30 -0.14
N MET A 119 8.24 2.18 -0.02
CA MET A 119 9.11 3.28 0.43
C MET A 119 9.10 4.45 -0.56
N ASP A 120 9.17 4.16 -1.85
CA ASP A 120 9.09 5.18 -2.90
C ASP A 120 7.69 5.83 -2.91
N ALA A 121 6.63 5.06 -2.69
CA ALA A 121 5.27 5.58 -2.56
C ALA A 121 5.15 6.50 -1.34
N ASP A 122 5.64 6.08 -0.16
CA ASP A 122 5.72 6.88 1.07
C ASP A 122 6.45 8.21 0.84
N TYR A 123 7.65 8.14 0.25
CA TYR A 123 8.43 9.33 -0.12
C TYR A 123 7.63 10.31 -1.00
N ASN A 124 6.89 9.79 -1.98
CA ASN A 124 6.05 10.61 -2.84
C ASN A 124 4.93 11.32 -2.05
N ARG A 125 4.38 10.69 -1.00
CA ARG A 125 3.33 11.32 -0.17
C ARG A 125 3.88 12.53 0.57
N PHE A 126 5.06 12.42 1.16
CA PHE A 126 5.69 13.56 1.84
C PHE A 126 6.20 14.63 0.87
N THR A 127 6.58 14.26 -0.35
CA THR A 127 6.89 15.21 -1.42
C THR A 127 5.66 16.05 -1.78
N LEU A 128 4.48 15.43 -1.92
CA LEU A 128 3.22 16.15 -2.19
C LEU A 128 2.83 17.13 -1.07
N LEU A 129 3.30 16.88 0.15
CA LEU A 129 3.10 17.77 1.31
C LEU A 129 4.18 18.85 1.43
N ASN A 130 5.19 18.87 0.56
CA ASN A 130 6.40 19.70 0.68
C ASN A 130 7.12 19.51 2.03
N ARG A 131 7.19 18.27 2.53
CA ARG A 131 7.77 17.91 3.84
C ARG A 131 9.04 17.07 3.73
N LEU A 132 9.87 17.31 2.72
CA LEU A 132 11.16 16.64 2.63
C LEU A 132 12.07 17.13 3.77
N LEU A 133 12.82 16.20 4.37
CA LEU A 133 13.85 16.52 5.36
C LEU A 133 14.82 17.54 4.74
N ASP A 134 14.87 18.74 5.33
CA ASP A 134 15.91 19.75 5.06
C ASP A 134 17.31 19.22 5.42
#